data_AF-A0A2M7F9M1-F1
#
_entry.id   AF-A0A2M7F9M1-F1
#
_cell.length_a   1.000
_cell.length_b   1.000
_cell.length_c   1.000
_cell.angle_alpha   90.00
_cell.angle_beta   90.00
_cell.angle_gamma   90.00
#
_symmetry.space_group_name_H-M   'P 1'
#
loop_
_entity.id
_entity.type
_entity.pdbx_description
1 polymer ?
#
loop_
_entity_poly.entity_id
_entity_poly.type
_entity_poly.pdbx_seq_one_letter_code
_entity_poly.pdbx_strand_id
1 'polypeptide(L)'
;LFAEALKLCAKAGLVKVGLVALDGTKMKADAALESNRTYDHIESEVKRMLAEAETKDTEEDKLYGKGKRGDELPQELQDRGKRLARLKECKARLEQERAEKVANKKEKLEARQKQESESGQKQRGRKPKEPDAVIRADAKANVTDPDSRIMKTRSGYVQGYNGQAMVTEDQIIIAAELTMEENDVKQLIPMIKKAEENIAALELNDETIGVVLADAGYCSDTNMENIEPDGPECIIATKRDWKQRQALRESEPPRGRIPEKLSLRERMQRKLLTKRGRALYKKRGQIVEPIFGQIKTCRGIQRFMRRGFEACAQEWKLICATHNLLKLWRSDKMVFNET
;
A
#
# COMPACT_ATOMS: atom_id res chain seq x y z
N LEU A 1 18.12 9.03 -0.75
CA LEU A 1 18.45 7.89 0.15
C LEU A 1 18.08 6.48 -0.37
N PHE A 2 16.80 6.09 -0.52
CA PHE A 2 16.48 4.70 -0.95
C PHE A 2 17.14 4.34 -2.30
N ALA A 3 16.99 5.21 -3.29
CA ALA A 3 17.64 5.04 -4.60
C ALA A 3 19.17 5.01 -4.50
N GLU A 4 19.78 5.81 -3.63
CA GLU A 4 21.24 5.79 -3.40
C GLU A 4 21.70 4.46 -2.79
N ALA A 5 21.00 3.95 -1.78
CA ALA A 5 21.30 2.65 -1.18
C ALA A 5 21.18 1.52 -2.21
N LEU A 6 20.17 1.60 -3.08
CA LEU A 6 20.00 0.68 -4.19
C LEU A 6 21.14 0.80 -5.21
N LYS A 7 21.58 2.02 -5.55
CA LYS A 7 22.73 2.29 -6.43
C LYS A 7 24.03 1.70 -5.88
N LEU A 8 24.25 1.75 -4.57
CA LEU A 8 25.39 1.09 -3.94
C LEU A 8 25.31 -0.44 -4.07
N CYS A 9 24.14 -1.03 -3.84
CA CYS A 9 23.91 -2.47 -4.01
C CYS A 9 24.12 -2.91 -5.48
N ALA A 10 23.69 -2.07 -6.42
CA ALA A 10 23.86 -2.29 -7.86
C ALA A 10 25.34 -2.26 -8.26
N LYS A 11 26.09 -1.24 -7.81
CA LYS A 11 27.55 -1.15 -8.03
C LYS A 11 28.32 -2.33 -7.43
N ALA A 12 27.84 -2.89 -6.32
CA ALA A 12 28.41 -4.10 -5.71
C ALA A 12 28.00 -5.42 -6.42
N GLY A 13 27.21 -5.35 -7.50
CA GLY A 13 26.75 -6.53 -8.24
C GLY A 13 25.79 -7.42 -7.44
N LEU A 14 25.00 -6.84 -6.54
CA LEU A 14 24.01 -7.55 -5.71
C LEU A 14 22.58 -7.45 -6.26
N VAL A 15 22.36 -6.59 -7.26
CA VAL A 15 21.05 -6.40 -7.88
C VAL A 15 20.98 -7.28 -9.11
N LYS A 16 20.17 -8.35 -9.05
CA LYS A 16 19.83 -9.21 -10.18
C LYS A 16 18.33 -9.21 -10.37
N VAL A 17 17.85 -8.64 -11.47
CA VAL A 17 16.41 -8.39 -11.69
C VAL A 17 15.71 -9.47 -12.53
N GLY A 18 16.42 -10.55 -12.89
CA GLY A 18 15.85 -11.65 -13.67
C GLY A 18 14.67 -12.36 -13.00
N LEU A 19 14.65 -12.46 -11.67
CA LEU A 19 13.52 -12.96 -10.88
C LEU A 19 13.29 -12.06 -9.68
N VAL A 20 12.10 -11.50 -9.60
CA VAL A 20 11.67 -10.64 -8.51
C VAL A 20 10.36 -11.14 -7.92
N ALA A 21 10.14 -10.84 -6.66
CA ALA A 21 8.92 -11.19 -5.96
C ALA A 21 8.32 -9.95 -5.29
N LEU A 22 7.02 -9.80 -5.42
CA LEU A 22 6.21 -8.72 -4.85
C LEU A 22 5.34 -9.29 -3.73
N ASP A 23 5.38 -8.62 -2.58
CA ASP A 23 4.45 -8.90 -1.49
C ASP A 23 4.19 -7.64 -0.66
N GLY A 24 3.07 -7.68 0.07
CA GLY A 24 2.58 -6.59 0.91
C GLY A 24 2.68 -6.96 2.38
N THR A 25 2.98 -5.98 3.23
CA THR A 25 3.10 -6.20 4.67
C THR A 25 2.37 -5.12 5.44
N LYS A 26 1.48 -5.53 6.35
CA LYS A 26 0.71 -4.58 7.16
C LYS A 26 1.58 -4.05 8.30
N MET A 27 1.71 -2.73 8.41
CA MET A 27 2.51 -2.02 9.39
C MET A 27 1.60 -1.17 10.26
N LYS A 28 1.78 -1.22 11.59
CA LYS A 28 0.96 -0.42 12.50
C LYS A 28 1.29 1.07 12.33
N ALA A 29 0.29 1.92 12.35
CA ALA A 29 0.50 3.37 12.50
C ALA A 29 0.79 3.68 13.97
N ASP A 30 1.31 4.87 14.24
CA ASP A 30 1.31 5.46 15.59
C ASP A 30 -0.08 6.02 15.94
N ALA A 31 -1.07 5.12 15.90
CA ALA A 31 -2.46 5.40 16.18
C ALA A 31 -3.15 4.18 16.81
N ALA A 32 -4.03 4.43 17.78
CA ALA A 32 -4.76 3.38 18.48
C ALA A 32 -6.09 3.08 17.81
N LEU A 33 -6.48 1.80 17.73
CA LEU A 33 -7.79 1.37 17.21
C LEU A 33 -8.96 2.01 17.97
N GLU A 34 -8.78 2.24 19.27
CA GLU A 34 -9.76 2.88 20.15
C GLU A 34 -9.96 4.37 19.87
N SER A 35 -9.04 5.02 19.16
CA SER A 35 -9.14 6.43 18.76
C SER A 35 -9.95 6.62 17.47
N ASN A 36 -10.55 5.56 16.94
CA ASN A 36 -11.45 5.64 15.82
C ASN A 36 -12.79 6.26 16.27
N ARG A 37 -13.23 7.32 15.61
CA ARG A 37 -14.48 8.04 15.85
C ARG A 37 -15.31 8.12 14.58
N THR A 38 -16.64 8.12 14.75
CA THR A 38 -17.59 8.33 13.65
C THR A 38 -17.63 9.80 13.24
N TYR A 39 -18.13 10.07 12.04
CA TYR A 39 -18.29 11.43 11.53
C TYR A 39 -19.14 12.30 12.48
N ASP A 40 -20.30 11.81 12.92
CA ASP A 40 -21.21 12.58 13.79
C ASP A 40 -20.57 12.93 15.14
N HIS A 41 -19.73 12.04 15.67
CA HIS A 41 -18.98 12.30 16.89
C HIS A 41 -17.93 13.38 16.69
N ILE A 42 -17.18 13.33 15.58
CA ILE A 42 -16.18 14.36 15.25
C ILE A 42 -16.87 15.71 15.02
N GLU A 43 -18.00 15.74 14.30
CA GLU A 43 -18.73 16.97 14.02
C GLU A 43 -19.30 17.61 15.29
N SER A 44 -19.94 16.81 16.15
CA SER A 44 -20.47 17.29 17.44
C SER A 44 -19.38 17.81 18.36
N GLU A 45 -18.23 17.13 18.40
CA GLU A 45 -17.10 17.56 19.22
C GLU A 45 -16.45 18.85 18.69
N VAL A 46 -16.33 19.01 17.36
CA VAL A 46 -15.89 20.27 16.75
C VAL A 46 -16.85 21.42 17.08
N LYS A 47 -18.17 21.18 16.96
CA LYS A 47 -19.18 22.19 17.31
C LYS A 47 -19.08 22.58 18.79
N ARG A 48 -18.92 21.61 19.69
CA ARG A 48 -18.74 21.87 21.13
C ARG A 48 -17.49 22.71 21.40
N MET A 49 -16.34 22.36 20.81
CA MET A 49 -15.10 23.11 20.99
C MET A 49 -15.18 24.53 20.45
N LEU A 50 -15.85 24.76 19.32
CA LEU A 50 -16.06 26.10 18.77
C LEU A 50 -16.97 26.93 19.68
N ALA A 51 -18.05 26.35 20.19
CA ALA A 51 -18.95 27.05 21.12
C ALA A 51 -18.27 27.37 22.46
N GLU A 52 -17.46 26.45 23.00
CA GLU A 52 -16.65 26.70 24.22
C GLU A 52 -15.62 27.79 23.99
N ALA A 53 -14.97 27.83 22.82
CA ALA A 53 -14.01 28.87 22.47
C ALA A 53 -14.71 30.23 22.34
N GLU A 54 -15.84 30.31 21.65
CA GLU A 54 -16.62 31.53 21.49
C GLU A 54 -17.15 32.04 22.85
N THR A 55 -17.61 31.15 23.72
CA THR A 55 -18.04 31.54 25.07
C THR A 55 -16.88 32.15 25.85
N LYS A 56 -15.71 31.50 25.85
CA LYS A 56 -14.52 32.03 26.53
C LYS A 56 -14.02 33.33 25.93
N ASP A 57 -14.03 33.47 24.61
CA ASP A 57 -13.66 34.71 23.94
C ASP A 57 -14.62 35.83 24.36
N THR A 58 -15.93 35.57 24.46
CA THR A 58 -16.89 36.58 24.94
C THR A 58 -16.75 36.92 26.42
N GLU A 59 -16.27 35.99 27.25
CA GLU A 59 -15.98 36.22 28.67
C GLU A 59 -14.67 36.99 28.86
N GLU A 60 -13.62 36.63 28.11
CA GLU A 60 -12.34 37.34 28.07
C GLU A 60 -12.54 38.77 27.55
N ASP A 61 -13.31 38.98 26.48
CA ASP A 61 -13.66 40.31 25.95
C ASP A 61 -14.41 41.19 26.96
N LYS A 62 -15.24 40.58 27.84
CA LYS A 62 -15.94 41.29 28.92
C LYS A 62 -15.01 41.69 30.06
N LEU A 63 -13.99 40.88 30.38
CA LEU A 63 -13.05 41.15 31.46
C LEU A 63 -11.91 42.08 31.06
N TYR A 64 -11.38 41.95 29.85
CA TYR A 64 -10.11 42.57 29.45
C TYR A 64 -10.26 43.57 28.29
N GLY A 65 -11.46 43.68 27.72
CA GLY A 65 -11.75 44.50 26.55
C GLY A 65 -11.50 43.73 25.25
N LYS A 66 -12.24 44.10 24.21
CA LYS A 66 -12.28 43.36 22.93
C LYS A 66 -10.89 43.10 22.37
N GLY A 67 -10.52 41.82 22.23
CA GLY A 67 -9.25 41.39 21.64
C GLY A 67 -8.02 41.52 22.55
N LYS A 68 -8.19 41.62 23.87
CA LYS A 68 -7.09 41.63 24.85
C LYS A 68 -7.24 40.48 25.84
N ARG A 69 -6.15 39.77 26.14
CA ARG A 69 -6.17 38.58 27.00
C ARG A 69 -5.70 38.78 28.45
N GLY A 70 -4.88 39.81 28.67
CA GLY A 70 -4.35 40.16 30.00
C GLY A 70 -2.97 39.56 30.35
N ASP A 71 -2.51 38.55 29.61
CA ASP A 71 -1.27 37.80 29.86
C ASP A 71 -0.60 37.33 28.56
N GLU A 72 -0.25 38.30 27.70
CA GLU A 72 0.33 38.04 26.38
C GLU A 72 1.79 37.51 26.46
N LEU A 73 2.00 36.28 25.99
CA LEU A 73 3.30 35.74 25.59
C LEU A 73 3.55 36.00 24.08
N PRO A 74 4.82 36.13 23.64
CA PRO A 74 5.18 36.42 22.26
C PRO A 74 4.57 35.45 21.24
N GLN A 75 4.36 35.96 20.02
CA GLN A 75 3.63 35.36 18.89
C GLN A 75 4.05 33.93 18.49
N GLU A 76 5.17 33.42 18.99
CA GLU A 76 5.78 32.16 18.56
C GLU A 76 5.37 30.92 19.38
N LEU A 77 4.64 31.07 20.51
CA LEU A 77 4.37 29.95 21.43
C LEU A 77 2.89 29.67 21.75
N GLN A 78 1.93 30.23 21.02
CA GLN A 78 0.50 29.97 21.25
C GLN A 78 -0.02 28.77 20.45
N ASP A 79 -0.02 27.58 21.05
CA ASP A 79 -0.31 26.33 20.33
C ASP A 79 -1.64 25.66 20.69
N ARG A 80 -2.75 26.41 20.68
CA ARG A 80 -4.14 25.88 20.74
C ARG A 80 -4.71 25.52 19.36
N GLY A 81 -4.19 26.13 18.29
CA GLY A 81 -4.67 25.94 16.92
C GLY A 81 -4.41 24.55 16.34
N LYS A 82 -3.32 23.87 16.74
CA LYS A 82 -2.90 22.60 16.11
C LYS A 82 -3.91 21.46 16.30
N ARG A 83 -4.65 21.40 17.40
CA ARG A 83 -5.69 20.36 17.60
C ARG A 83 -6.94 20.62 16.76
N LEU A 84 -7.41 21.87 16.71
CA LEU A 84 -8.56 22.27 15.90
C LEU A 84 -8.23 22.17 14.40
N ALA A 85 -7.02 22.57 14.00
CA ALA A 85 -6.52 22.42 12.64
C ALA A 85 -6.50 20.95 12.20
N ARG A 86 -5.96 20.04 13.03
CA ARG A 86 -6.00 18.60 12.77
C ARG A 86 -7.43 18.07 12.61
N LEU A 87 -8.38 18.51 13.45
CA LEU A 87 -9.79 18.08 13.34
C LEU A 87 -10.48 18.64 12.09
N LYS A 88 -10.20 19.88 11.69
CA LYS A 88 -10.71 20.48 10.44
C LYS A 88 -10.13 19.78 9.21
N GLU A 89 -8.84 19.47 9.23
CA GLU A 89 -8.14 18.70 8.19
C GLU A 89 -8.72 17.28 8.06
N CYS A 90 -8.99 16.61 9.20
CA CYS A 90 -9.71 15.32 9.22
C CYS A 90 -11.05 15.40 8.51
N LYS A 91 -11.84 16.45 8.77
CA LYS A 91 -13.16 16.64 8.15
C LYS A 91 -13.02 16.85 6.64
N ALA A 92 -12.14 17.75 6.22
CA ALA A 92 -11.92 18.04 4.79
C ALA A 92 -11.47 16.79 4.01
N ARG A 93 -10.57 15.98 4.57
CA ARG A 93 -10.11 14.75 3.90
C ARG A 93 -11.21 13.69 3.82
N LEU A 94 -12.08 13.58 4.83
CA LEU A 94 -13.24 12.69 4.77
C LEU A 94 -14.22 13.09 3.66
N GLU A 95 -14.39 14.38 3.41
CA GLU A 95 -15.20 14.90 2.31
C GLU A 95 -14.55 14.59 0.95
N GLN A 96 -13.24 14.76 0.81
CA GLN A 96 -12.49 14.47 -0.42
C GLN A 96 -12.46 12.98 -0.77
N GLU A 97 -12.14 12.10 0.18
CA GLU A 97 -12.15 10.64 -0.05
C GLU A 97 -13.55 10.13 -0.41
N ARG A 98 -14.61 10.78 0.09
CA ARG A 98 -15.99 10.47 -0.31
C ARG A 98 -16.24 10.93 -1.74
N ALA A 99 -15.83 12.15 -2.11
CA ALA A 99 -15.95 12.64 -3.49
C ALA A 99 -15.26 11.68 -4.47
N GLU A 100 -14.05 11.22 -4.15
CA GLU A 100 -13.32 10.24 -4.97
C GLU A 100 -13.99 8.87 -5.01
N LYS A 101 -14.51 8.37 -3.88
CA LYS A 101 -15.25 7.08 -3.86
C LYS A 101 -16.58 7.16 -4.60
N VAL A 102 -17.26 8.30 -4.56
CA VAL A 102 -18.49 8.56 -5.32
C VAL A 102 -18.16 8.66 -6.81
N ALA A 103 -17.13 9.42 -7.19
CA ALA A 103 -16.66 9.53 -8.57
C ALA A 103 -16.25 8.16 -9.14
N ASN A 104 -15.40 7.40 -8.44
CA ASN A 104 -15.00 6.05 -8.85
C ASN A 104 -16.18 5.07 -8.93
N LYS A 105 -17.21 5.21 -8.09
CA LYS A 105 -18.43 4.38 -8.18
C LYS A 105 -19.30 4.79 -9.35
N LYS A 106 -19.40 6.10 -9.64
CA LYS A 106 -20.13 6.65 -10.77
C LYS A 106 -19.48 6.23 -12.09
N GLU A 107 -18.17 6.36 -12.21
CA GLU A 107 -17.39 5.85 -13.35
C GLU A 107 -17.56 4.34 -13.54
N LYS A 108 -17.56 3.55 -12.47
CA LYS A 108 -17.83 2.09 -12.56
C LYS A 108 -19.25 1.76 -12.99
N LEU A 109 -20.23 2.58 -12.58
CA LEU A 109 -21.62 2.42 -12.98
C LEU A 109 -21.78 2.77 -14.46
N GLU A 110 -21.15 3.86 -14.91
CA GLU A 110 -21.14 4.34 -16.29
C GLU A 110 -20.37 3.38 -17.22
N ALA A 111 -19.21 2.88 -16.81
CA ALA A 111 -18.43 1.89 -17.56
C ALA A 111 -19.20 0.57 -17.70
N ARG A 112 -19.90 0.13 -16.64
CA ARG A 112 -20.75 -1.06 -16.69
C ARG A 112 -21.99 -0.84 -17.55
N GLN A 113 -22.60 0.34 -17.52
CA GLN A 113 -23.73 0.68 -18.41
C GLN A 113 -23.32 0.72 -19.88
N LYS A 114 -22.16 1.29 -20.21
CA LYS A 114 -21.60 1.26 -21.57
C LYS A 114 -21.36 -0.17 -22.04
N GLN A 115 -20.71 -1.00 -21.23
CA GLN A 115 -20.46 -2.41 -21.56
C GLN A 115 -21.73 -3.26 -21.65
N GLU A 116 -22.74 -3.05 -20.78
CA GLU A 116 -24.04 -3.74 -20.86
C GLU A 116 -24.85 -3.29 -22.09
N SER A 117 -24.69 -2.04 -22.55
CA SER A 117 -25.31 -1.54 -23.79
C SER A 117 -24.65 -2.08 -25.06
N GLU A 118 -23.32 -2.25 -25.05
CA GLU A 118 -22.53 -2.78 -26.18
C GLU A 118 -22.64 -4.31 -26.30
N SER A 119 -22.76 -5.04 -25.19
CA SER A 119 -22.79 -6.51 -25.20
C SER A 119 -24.20 -7.12 -25.25
N GLY A 120 -25.25 -6.33 -25.01
CA GLY A 120 -26.65 -6.79 -25.03
C GLY A 120 -27.02 -7.84 -23.97
N GLN A 121 -26.10 -8.20 -23.06
CA GLN A 121 -26.31 -9.21 -22.01
C GLN A 121 -26.05 -8.62 -20.61
N LYS A 122 -26.91 -8.97 -19.64
CA LYS A 122 -26.75 -8.52 -18.24
C LYS A 122 -25.57 -9.23 -17.57
N GLN A 123 -24.61 -8.48 -17.03
CA GLN A 123 -23.47 -9.08 -16.32
C GLN A 123 -23.89 -9.77 -15.02
N ARG A 124 -23.32 -10.96 -14.75
CA ARG A 124 -23.50 -11.71 -13.49
C ARG A 124 -22.74 -11.02 -12.35
N GLY A 125 -23.46 -10.72 -11.26
CA GLY A 125 -22.90 -10.15 -10.03
C GLY A 125 -23.85 -9.13 -9.39
N ARG A 126 -23.68 -8.86 -8.09
CA ARG A 126 -24.48 -7.85 -7.38
C ARG A 126 -24.27 -6.48 -8.01
N LYS A 127 -25.35 -5.81 -8.43
CA LYS A 127 -25.27 -4.43 -8.93
C LYS A 127 -24.59 -3.55 -7.87
N PRO A 128 -23.62 -2.71 -8.24
CA PRO A 128 -23.15 -1.65 -7.36
C PRO A 128 -24.38 -0.84 -6.95
N LYS A 129 -24.64 -0.74 -5.64
CA LYS A 129 -25.70 0.15 -5.16
C LYS A 129 -25.33 1.57 -5.58
N GLU A 130 -26.35 2.35 -5.96
CA GLU A 130 -26.20 3.78 -6.15
C GLU A 130 -25.50 4.39 -4.93
N PRO A 131 -24.64 5.41 -5.13
CA PRO A 131 -24.00 6.06 -4.00
C PRO A 131 -25.11 6.63 -3.11
N ASP A 132 -25.27 6.08 -1.90
CA ASP A 132 -26.07 6.72 -0.87
C ASP A 132 -25.54 8.16 -0.73
N ALA A 133 -26.32 9.17 -1.13
CA ALA A 133 -26.00 10.58 -0.91
C ALA A 133 -25.95 10.94 0.58
N VAL A 134 -26.40 10.02 1.43
CA VAL A 134 -26.40 10.12 2.88
C VAL A 134 -25.07 9.61 3.42
N ILE A 135 -24.44 10.43 4.26
CA ILE A 135 -23.31 10.07 5.10
C ILE A 135 -23.62 8.74 5.77
N ARG A 136 -22.83 7.71 5.45
CA ARG A 136 -22.83 6.48 6.25
C ARG A 136 -22.26 6.82 7.61
N ALA A 137 -23.14 6.99 8.60
CA ALA A 137 -22.83 7.35 9.98
C ALA A 137 -21.82 6.40 10.65
N ASP A 138 -21.59 5.22 10.06
CA ASP A 138 -20.66 4.19 10.51
C ASP A 138 -19.21 4.34 9.98
N ALA A 139 -18.92 5.32 9.10
CA ALA A 139 -17.57 5.57 8.63
C ALA A 139 -16.69 6.11 9.78
N LYS A 140 -15.67 5.33 10.18
CA LYS A 140 -14.77 5.64 11.28
C LYS A 140 -13.43 6.17 10.77
N ALA A 141 -12.93 7.25 11.37
CA ALA A 141 -11.60 7.79 11.15
C ALA A 141 -10.84 7.89 12.46
N ASN A 142 -9.52 7.77 12.40
CA ASN A 142 -8.69 7.88 13.59
C ASN A 142 -8.36 9.34 13.89
N VAL A 143 -8.57 9.76 15.14
CA VAL A 143 -8.31 11.15 15.56
C VAL A 143 -6.80 11.43 15.70
N THR A 144 -5.97 10.40 15.88
CA THR A 144 -4.52 10.55 16.12
C THR A 144 -3.68 10.48 14.85
N ASP A 145 -3.96 9.53 13.95
CA ASP A 145 -3.40 9.48 12.60
C ASP A 145 -4.54 9.30 11.59
N PRO A 146 -5.06 10.40 11.03
CA PRO A 146 -6.23 10.34 10.19
C PRO A 146 -6.00 9.47 8.94
N ASP A 147 -4.79 9.47 8.37
CA ASP A 147 -4.49 8.76 7.11
C ASP A 147 -4.47 7.24 7.29
N SER A 148 -4.31 6.77 8.53
CA SER A 148 -4.27 5.34 8.82
C SER A 148 -5.64 4.68 8.58
N ARG A 149 -5.62 3.37 8.26
CA ARG A 149 -6.83 2.57 8.01
C ARG A 149 -6.87 1.35 8.91
N ILE A 150 -8.08 0.83 9.13
CA ILE A 150 -8.26 -0.44 9.82
C ILE A 150 -7.93 -1.56 8.83
N MET A 151 -6.85 -2.28 9.08
CA MET A 151 -6.37 -3.35 8.21
C MET A 151 -6.54 -4.71 8.88
N LYS A 152 -7.09 -5.66 8.13
CA LYS A 152 -7.22 -7.05 8.59
C LYS A 152 -5.87 -7.77 8.48
N THR A 153 -5.45 -8.39 9.57
CA THR A 153 -4.27 -9.25 9.67
C THR A 153 -4.71 -10.69 9.99
N ARG A 154 -3.76 -11.63 10.03
CA ARG A 154 -4.07 -13.02 10.40
C ARG A 154 -4.55 -13.16 11.86
N SER A 155 -4.09 -12.27 12.74
CA SER A 155 -4.33 -12.31 14.19
C SER A 155 -5.34 -11.27 14.67
N GLY A 156 -6.07 -10.62 13.76
CA GLY A 156 -7.07 -9.60 14.11
C GLY A 156 -6.99 -8.36 13.22
N TYR A 157 -7.34 -7.21 13.76
CA TYR A 157 -7.31 -5.93 13.06
C TYR A 157 -6.22 -5.03 13.63
N VAL A 158 -5.59 -4.23 12.77
CA VAL A 158 -4.59 -3.23 13.17
C VAL A 158 -4.92 -1.90 12.51
N GLN A 159 -4.72 -0.79 13.22
CA GLN A 159 -4.72 0.52 12.60
C GLN A 159 -3.35 0.75 11.96
N GLY A 160 -3.29 1.00 10.65
CA GLY A 160 -2.02 1.05 9.96
C GLY A 160 -2.08 1.30 8.47
N TYR A 161 -0.95 1.00 7.83
CA TYR A 161 -0.73 1.11 6.40
C TYR A 161 -0.19 -0.21 5.85
N ASN A 162 -0.23 -0.33 4.53
CA ASN A 162 0.23 -1.51 3.81
C ASN A 162 1.53 -1.17 3.08
N GLY A 163 2.65 -1.69 3.57
CA GLY A 163 3.96 -1.51 2.95
C GLY A 163 4.18 -2.55 1.85
N GLN A 164 4.35 -2.08 0.62
CA GLN A 164 4.65 -2.89 -0.55
C GLN A 164 6.16 -2.94 -0.76
N ALA A 165 6.68 -4.12 -1.10
CA ALA A 165 8.09 -4.27 -1.46
C ALA A 165 8.27 -5.25 -2.62
N MET A 166 9.06 -4.86 -3.62
CA MET A 166 9.52 -5.74 -4.69
C MET A 166 10.99 -6.09 -4.47
N VAL A 167 11.30 -7.38 -4.58
CA VAL A 167 12.52 -7.97 -4.02
C VAL A 167 13.17 -8.94 -5.00
N THR A 168 14.49 -8.88 -5.13
CA THR A 168 15.30 -9.81 -5.95
C THR A 168 15.64 -11.11 -5.23
N GLU A 169 16.15 -12.13 -5.93
CA GLU A 169 16.58 -13.40 -5.32
C GLU A 169 17.59 -13.23 -4.17
N ASP A 170 18.50 -12.27 -4.31
CA ASP A 170 19.52 -11.95 -3.31
C ASP A 170 18.96 -11.08 -2.14
N GLN A 171 17.64 -10.96 -2.05
CA GLN A 171 16.90 -10.24 -1.00
C GLN A 171 17.20 -8.73 -0.94
N ILE A 172 17.53 -8.13 -2.09
CA ILE A 172 17.62 -6.68 -2.27
C ILE A 172 16.26 -6.13 -2.71
N ILE A 173 15.79 -5.09 -2.02
CA ILE A 173 14.53 -4.40 -2.32
C ILE A 173 14.76 -3.39 -3.43
N ILE A 174 14.09 -3.55 -4.57
CA ILE A 174 14.23 -2.68 -5.75
C ILE A 174 13.14 -1.63 -5.84
N ALA A 175 11.97 -1.89 -5.24
CA ALA A 175 10.90 -0.91 -5.11
C ALA A 175 10.21 -1.05 -3.75
N ALA A 176 9.84 0.08 -3.15
CA ALA A 176 9.17 0.14 -1.86
C ALA A 176 8.18 1.31 -1.86
N GLU A 177 6.90 1.02 -1.71
CA GLU A 177 5.83 2.04 -1.64
C GLU A 177 4.86 1.72 -0.50
N LEU A 178 4.17 2.76 -0.02
CA LEU A 178 3.17 2.64 1.04
C LEU A 178 1.78 2.91 0.47
N THR A 179 0.79 2.10 0.86
CA THR A 179 -0.61 2.29 0.44
C THR A 179 -1.57 2.27 1.62
N MET A 180 -2.64 3.05 1.51
CA MET A 180 -3.77 3.04 2.44
C MET A 180 -4.79 1.94 2.08
N GLU A 181 -4.64 1.27 0.94
CA GLU A 181 -5.55 0.20 0.53
C GLU A 181 -5.40 -1.04 1.43
N GLU A 182 -6.53 -1.57 1.88
CA GLU A 182 -6.58 -2.78 2.73
C GLU A 182 -6.12 -4.03 1.96
N ASN A 183 -6.33 -4.06 0.64
CA ASN A 183 -6.00 -5.17 -0.24
C ASN A 183 -4.94 -4.78 -1.28
N ASP A 184 -4.25 -5.80 -1.80
CA ASP A 184 -3.11 -5.62 -2.70
C ASP A 184 -3.52 -5.66 -4.18
N VAL A 185 -4.83 -5.72 -4.45
CA VAL A 185 -5.42 -6.00 -5.76
C VAL A 185 -4.99 -5.01 -6.84
N LYS A 186 -4.70 -3.76 -6.50
CA LYS A 186 -4.29 -2.73 -7.47
C LYS A 186 -2.80 -2.39 -7.43
N GLN A 187 -2.02 -3.10 -6.61
CA GLN A 187 -0.65 -2.70 -6.31
C GLN A 187 0.38 -3.35 -7.23
N LEU A 188 -0.01 -4.31 -8.08
CA LEU A 188 0.93 -5.02 -8.98
C LEU A 188 1.57 -4.08 -10.02
N ILE A 189 0.75 -3.47 -10.88
CA ILE A 189 1.23 -2.63 -11.98
C ILE A 189 1.99 -1.39 -11.48
N PRO A 190 1.51 -0.63 -10.47
CA PRO A 190 2.27 0.48 -9.92
C PRO A 190 3.64 0.06 -9.39
N MET A 191 3.75 -1.10 -8.74
CA MET A 191 5.02 -1.59 -8.20
C MET A 191 5.99 -2.04 -9.29
N ILE A 192 5.50 -2.64 -10.39
CA ILE A 192 6.33 -2.99 -11.55
C ILE A 192 6.91 -1.72 -12.18
N LYS A 193 6.06 -0.73 -12.48
CA LYS A 193 6.50 0.54 -13.06
C LYS A 193 7.52 1.25 -12.15
N LYS A 194 7.27 1.27 -10.84
CA LYS A 194 8.20 1.86 -9.88
C LYS A 194 9.54 1.12 -9.85
N ALA A 195 9.53 -0.20 -9.97
CA ALA A 195 10.75 -1.00 -10.03
C ALA A 195 11.53 -0.72 -11.32
N GLU A 196 10.86 -0.65 -12.47
CA GLU A 196 11.47 -0.30 -13.76
C GLU A 196 12.06 1.11 -13.74
N GLU A 197 11.33 2.11 -13.22
CA GLU A 197 11.83 3.47 -13.01
C GLU A 197 13.09 3.48 -12.14
N ASN A 198 13.07 2.74 -11.02
CA ASN A 198 14.22 2.68 -10.13
C ASN A 198 15.41 2.01 -10.82
N ILE A 199 15.22 0.91 -11.56
CA ILE A 199 16.27 0.19 -12.29
C ILE A 199 16.86 1.07 -13.39
N ALA A 200 16.02 1.76 -14.17
CA ALA A 200 16.46 2.68 -15.21
C ALA A 200 17.36 3.79 -14.64
N ALA A 201 17.06 4.27 -13.43
CA ALA A 201 17.88 5.26 -12.73
C ALA A 201 19.23 4.71 -12.20
N LEU A 202 19.45 3.39 -12.20
CA LEU A 202 20.71 2.78 -11.75
C LEU A 202 21.77 2.69 -12.85
N GLU A 203 21.41 2.99 -14.11
CA GLU A 203 22.29 2.85 -15.28
C GLU A 203 22.87 1.42 -15.40
N LEU A 204 22.12 0.42 -14.95
CA LEU A 204 22.45 -0.98 -15.14
C LEU A 204 22.23 -1.32 -16.62
N ASN A 205 23.30 -1.68 -17.33
CA ASN A 205 23.29 -2.02 -18.75
C ASN A 205 22.15 -3.01 -19.09
N ASP A 206 21.12 -2.55 -19.82
CA ASP A 206 20.03 -3.31 -20.46
C ASP A 206 19.32 -4.41 -19.62
N GLU A 207 19.46 -4.43 -18.29
CA GLU A 207 18.79 -5.43 -17.45
C GLU A 207 17.32 -5.06 -17.21
N THR A 208 16.41 -5.82 -17.82
CA THR A 208 14.97 -5.73 -17.58
C THR A 208 14.50 -6.77 -16.56
N ILE A 209 13.35 -6.50 -15.92
CA ILE A 209 12.74 -7.44 -15.00
C ILE A 209 12.26 -8.67 -15.79
N GLY A 210 12.82 -9.85 -15.49
CA GLY A 210 12.49 -11.07 -16.23
C GLY A 210 11.15 -11.68 -15.81
N VAL A 211 11.04 -12.04 -14.53
CA VAL A 211 9.88 -12.73 -13.97
C VAL A 211 9.44 -12.08 -12.66
N VAL A 212 8.14 -11.81 -12.52
CA VAL A 212 7.52 -11.27 -11.28
C VAL A 212 6.68 -12.34 -10.59
N LEU A 213 6.99 -12.64 -9.34
CA LEU A 213 6.23 -13.57 -8.49
C LEU A 213 5.33 -12.80 -7.53
N ALA A 214 4.03 -13.07 -7.51
CA ALA A 214 3.09 -12.39 -6.62
C ALA A 214 2.11 -13.35 -5.93
N ASP A 215 1.53 -12.89 -4.82
CA ASP A 215 0.53 -13.64 -4.07
C ASP A 215 -0.88 -13.57 -4.70
N ALA A 216 -1.85 -14.25 -4.07
CA ALA A 216 -3.21 -14.27 -4.57
C ALA A 216 -3.97 -12.95 -4.38
N GLY A 217 -3.47 -12.06 -3.51
CA GLY A 217 -3.98 -10.70 -3.32
C GLY A 217 -3.81 -9.83 -4.56
N TYR A 218 -2.81 -10.08 -5.40
CA TYR A 218 -2.56 -9.34 -6.65
C TYR A 218 -3.31 -9.92 -7.87
N CYS A 219 -4.06 -11.01 -7.70
CA CYS A 219 -4.80 -11.65 -8.79
C CYS A 219 -6.12 -10.93 -9.07
N SER A 220 -6.14 -10.07 -10.09
CA SER A 220 -7.35 -9.46 -10.64
C SER A 220 -7.36 -9.51 -12.16
N ASP A 221 -8.56 -9.52 -12.75
CA ASP A 221 -8.74 -9.50 -14.21
C ASP A 221 -8.11 -8.22 -14.78
N THR A 222 -8.29 -7.08 -14.11
CA THR A 222 -7.65 -5.80 -14.50
C THR A 222 -6.13 -5.88 -14.50
N ASN A 223 -5.49 -6.52 -13.50
CA ASN A 223 -4.04 -6.67 -13.52
C ASN A 223 -3.61 -7.59 -14.66
N MET A 224 -4.36 -8.65 -14.93
CA MET A 224 -4.02 -9.58 -16.01
C MET A 224 -4.15 -8.95 -17.40
N GLU A 225 -5.12 -8.07 -17.59
CA GLU A 225 -5.32 -7.32 -18.83
C GLU A 225 -4.26 -6.24 -19.05
N ASN A 226 -3.77 -5.62 -17.96
CA ASN A 226 -2.79 -4.53 -18.01
C ASN A 226 -1.32 -4.99 -17.89
N ILE A 227 -1.04 -6.31 -17.92
CA ILE A 227 0.33 -6.80 -18.08
C ILE A 227 0.71 -6.62 -19.55
N GLU A 228 1.71 -5.78 -19.79
CA GLU A 228 2.20 -5.50 -21.14
C GLU A 228 2.78 -6.77 -21.79
N PRO A 229 2.53 -7.02 -23.09
CA PRO A 229 3.03 -8.20 -23.78
C PRO A 229 4.56 -8.34 -23.77
N ASP A 230 5.26 -7.21 -23.81
CA ASP A 230 6.73 -7.10 -23.78
C ASP A 230 7.27 -6.84 -22.35
N GLY A 231 6.37 -6.81 -21.36
CA GLY A 231 6.72 -6.60 -19.95
C GLY A 231 7.19 -7.88 -19.24
N PRO A 232 7.47 -7.80 -17.93
CA PRO A 232 7.95 -8.94 -17.16
C PRO A 232 6.95 -10.10 -17.12
N GLU A 233 7.46 -11.33 -17.20
CA GLU A 233 6.63 -12.53 -17.08
C GLU A 233 6.04 -12.62 -15.68
N CYS A 234 4.72 -12.41 -15.53
CA CYS A 234 4.06 -12.52 -14.24
C CYS A 234 3.64 -13.97 -13.92
N ILE A 235 3.86 -14.38 -12.67
CA ILE A 235 3.39 -15.63 -12.06
C ILE A 235 2.68 -15.29 -10.75
N ILE A 236 1.34 -15.24 -10.80
CA ILE A 236 0.48 -14.75 -9.73
C ILE A 236 -0.43 -15.89 -9.27
N ALA A 237 -0.51 -16.19 -7.97
CA ALA A 237 -1.46 -17.20 -7.50
C ALA A 237 -2.91 -16.82 -7.80
N THR A 238 -3.71 -17.79 -8.24
CA THR A 238 -5.14 -17.56 -8.50
C THR A 238 -6.04 -18.03 -7.36
N LYS A 239 -5.47 -18.75 -6.38
CA LYS A 239 -6.15 -19.33 -5.21
C LYS A 239 -5.36 -19.04 -3.94
N ARG A 240 -6.04 -19.12 -2.78
CA ARG A 240 -5.39 -19.05 -1.45
C ARG A 240 -4.26 -20.09 -1.35
N ASP A 241 -3.20 -19.76 -0.62
CA ASP A 241 -1.95 -20.52 -0.59
C ASP A 241 -2.15 -22.04 -0.35
N TRP A 242 -2.94 -22.43 0.65
CA TRP A 242 -3.20 -23.85 0.92
C TRP A 242 -3.93 -24.56 -0.24
N LYS A 243 -4.92 -23.91 -0.88
CA LYS A 243 -5.62 -24.45 -2.05
C LYS A 243 -4.72 -24.50 -3.27
N GLN A 244 -3.82 -23.53 -3.40
CA GLN A 244 -2.83 -23.51 -4.46
C GLN A 244 -1.86 -24.69 -4.29
N ARG A 245 -1.32 -24.90 -3.09
CA ARG A 245 -0.47 -26.06 -2.77
C ARG A 245 -1.18 -27.38 -3.00
N GLN A 246 -2.45 -27.48 -2.62
CA GLN A 246 -3.27 -28.67 -2.87
C GLN A 246 -3.38 -28.95 -4.38
N ALA A 247 -3.78 -27.95 -5.17
CA ALA A 247 -3.87 -28.08 -6.63
C ALA A 247 -2.53 -28.47 -7.26
N LEU A 248 -1.41 -27.93 -6.77
CA LEU A 248 -0.07 -28.31 -7.23
C LEU A 248 0.29 -29.78 -6.90
N ARG A 249 -0.23 -30.36 -5.82
CA ARG A 249 0.01 -31.76 -5.46
C ARG A 249 -0.86 -32.72 -6.25
N GLU A 250 -2.15 -32.38 -6.42
CA GLU A 250 -3.15 -33.27 -7.00
C GLU A 250 -3.13 -33.27 -8.54
N SER A 251 -2.74 -32.16 -9.16
CA SER A 251 -2.75 -32.05 -10.62
C SER A 251 -1.38 -32.37 -11.22
N GLU A 252 -1.35 -33.12 -12.31
CA GLU A 252 -0.13 -33.29 -13.10
C GLU A 252 0.25 -32.01 -13.85
N PRO A 253 1.54 -31.78 -14.14
CA PRO A 253 1.95 -30.67 -14.97
C PRO A 253 1.33 -30.77 -16.37
N PRO A 254 0.60 -29.74 -16.83
CA PRO A 254 -0.05 -29.76 -18.13
C PRO A 254 0.99 -29.87 -19.26
N ARG A 255 0.67 -30.67 -20.29
CA ARG A 255 1.50 -30.85 -21.50
C ARG A 255 0.78 -30.30 -22.74
N GLY A 256 1.54 -30.08 -23.81
CA GLY A 256 1.02 -29.65 -25.12
C GLY A 256 0.69 -28.16 -25.23
N ARG A 257 0.24 -27.78 -26.43
CA ARG A 257 -0.12 -26.40 -26.81
C ARG A 257 -1.19 -25.84 -25.87
N ILE A 258 -1.09 -24.55 -25.55
CA ILE A 258 -2.06 -23.85 -24.72
C ILE A 258 -3.36 -23.71 -25.54
N PRO A 259 -4.52 -24.18 -25.04
CA PRO A 259 -5.79 -23.96 -25.73
C PRO A 259 -6.11 -22.46 -25.85
N GLU A 260 -6.54 -22.02 -27.04
CA GLU A 260 -6.76 -20.60 -27.34
C GLU A 260 -7.90 -19.99 -26.52
N LYS A 261 -8.93 -20.78 -26.21
CA LYS A 261 -10.15 -20.35 -25.49
C LYS A 261 -10.00 -20.18 -23.97
N LEU A 262 -8.81 -20.36 -23.40
CA LEU A 262 -8.60 -20.18 -21.96
C LEU A 262 -8.65 -18.70 -21.58
N SER A 263 -9.38 -18.39 -20.52
CA SER A 263 -9.36 -17.08 -19.87
C SER A 263 -7.97 -16.75 -19.33
N LEU A 264 -7.67 -15.46 -19.13
CA LEU A 264 -6.38 -15.01 -18.58
C LEU A 264 -6.05 -15.69 -17.24
N ARG A 265 -7.06 -15.85 -16.37
CA ARG A 265 -6.92 -16.53 -15.09
C ARG A 265 -6.62 -18.02 -15.23
N GLU A 266 -7.26 -18.71 -16.17
CA GLU A 266 -6.97 -20.13 -16.43
C GLU A 266 -5.59 -20.32 -17.07
N ARG A 267 -5.17 -19.41 -17.94
CA ARG A 267 -3.80 -19.37 -18.48
C ARG A 267 -2.78 -19.22 -17.34
N MET A 268 -3.03 -18.33 -16.39
CA MET A 268 -2.18 -18.16 -15.20
C MET A 268 -2.18 -19.43 -14.31
N GLN A 269 -3.34 -20.05 -14.09
CA GLN A 269 -3.43 -21.31 -13.34
C GLN A 269 -2.66 -22.43 -14.04
N ARG A 270 -2.76 -22.55 -15.36
CA ARG A 270 -1.98 -23.50 -16.16
C ARG A 270 -0.49 -23.22 -16.03
N LYS A 271 -0.06 -21.95 -16.09
CA LYS A 271 1.33 -21.53 -15.91
C LYS A 271 1.89 -21.99 -14.55
N LEU A 272 1.16 -21.73 -13.46
CA LEU A 272 1.53 -22.19 -12.11
C LEU A 272 1.66 -23.72 -12.00
N LEU A 273 0.86 -24.47 -12.77
CA LEU A 273 0.89 -25.93 -12.74
C LEU A 273 2.06 -26.53 -13.52
N THR A 274 2.70 -25.80 -14.43
CA THR A 274 3.88 -26.29 -15.17
C THR A 274 5.07 -26.57 -14.25
N LYS A 275 6.01 -27.44 -14.66
CA LYS A 275 7.24 -27.71 -13.87
C LYS A 275 8.05 -26.43 -13.60
N ARG A 276 8.23 -25.58 -14.62
CA ARG A 276 8.92 -24.27 -14.50
C ARG A 276 8.17 -23.33 -13.56
N GLY A 277 6.86 -23.18 -13.75
CA GLY A 277 6.03 -22.32 -12.90
C GLY A 277 6.03 -22.74 -11.43
N ARG A 278 5.97 -24.05 -11.14
CA ARG A 278 6.10 -24.59 -9.78
C ARG A 278 7.44 -24.24 -9.15
N ALA A 279 8.54 -24.46 -9.89
CA ALA A 279 9.89 -24.21 -9.39
C ALA A 279 10.11 -22.72 -9.09
N LEU A 280 9.70 -21.83 -10.01
CA LEU A 280 9.79 -20.39 -9.83
C LEU A 280 8.92 -19.91 -8.67
N TYR A 281 7.65 -20.34 -8.61
CA TYR A 281 6.74 -19.88 -7.58
C TYR A 281 7.15 -20.33 -6.17
N LYS A 282 7.80 -21.50 -6.03
CA LYS A 282 8.36 -21.96 -4.75
C LYS A 282 9.41 -20.98 -4.20
N LYS A 283 10.16 -20.28 -5.06
CA LYS A 283 11.14 -19.27 -4.65
C LYS A 283 10.49 -18.04 -4.01
N ARG A 284 9.24 -17.71 -4.30
CA ARG A 284 8.58 -16.51 -3.75
C ARG A 284 8.66 -16.44 -2.22
N GLY A 285 8.38 -17.55 -1.55
CA GLY A 285 8.45 -17.65 -0.08
C GLY A 285 9.88 -17.49 0.45
N GLN A 286 10.89 -17.88 -0.31
CA GLN A 286 12.31 -17.74 0.06
C GLN A 286 12.83 -16.31 -0.19
N ILE A 287 12.20 -15.58 -1.09
CA ILE A 287 12.59 -14.23 -1.47
C ILE A 287 11.98 -13.20 -0.50
N VAL A 288 10.66 -13.15 -0.38
CA VAL A 288 9.99 -12.01 0.29
C VAL A 288 9.73 -12.23 1.77
N GLU A 289 9.36 -13.45 2.19
CA GLU A 289 9.04 -13.71 3.60
C GLU A 289 10.23 -13.42 4.54
N PRO A 290 11.50 -13.76 4.20
CA PRO A 290 12.63 -13.45 5.05
C PRO A 290 12.87 -11.96 5.21
N ILE A 291 12.59 -11.14 4.19
CA ILE A 291 12.73 -9.68 4.30
C ILE A 291 11.78 -9.13 5.34
N PHE A 292 10.50 -9.50 5.26
CA PHE A 292 9.53 -9.02 6.24
C PHE A 292 9.80 -9.60 7.63
N GLY A 293 10.30 -10.84 7.74
CA GLY A 293 10.79 -11.39 9.00
C GLY A 293 11.97 -10.60 9.57
N GLN A 294 12.95 -10.24 8.74
CA GLN A 294 14.11 -9.44 9.15
C GLN A 294 13.71 -8.04 9.60
N ILE A 295 12.81 -7.37 8.87
CA ILE A 295 12.31 -6.03 9.21
C ILE A 295 11.49 -6.08 10.50
N LYS A 296 10.51 -6.98 10.59
CA LYS A 296 9.53 -6.98 11.69
C LYS A 296 9.99 -7.66 12.96
N THR A 297 10.71 -8.77 12.82
CA THR A 297 11.11 -9.61 13.95
C THR A 297 12.54 -9.30 14.36
N CYS A 298 13.51 -9.38 13.43
CA CYS A 298 14.92 -9.19 13.78
C CYS A 298 15.25 -7.73 14.12
N ARG A 299 14.66 -6.77 13.41
CA ARG A 299 14.85 -5.33 13.67
C ARG A 299 13.77 -4.73 14.57
N GLY A 300 12.73 -5.49 14.92
CA GLY A 300 11.63 -5.01 15.78
C GLY A 300 10.72 -3.94 15.15
N ILE A 301 10.79 -3.72 13.83
CA ILE A 301 10.06 -2.63 13.18
C ILE A 301 8.68 -3.12 12.76
N GLN A 302 7.69 -2.92 13.62
CA GLN A 302 6.30 -3.33 13.38
C GLN A 302 5.31 -2.17 13.34
N ARG A 303 5.78 -0.97 13.69
CA ARG A 303 5.02 0.28 13.78
C ARG A 303 5.84 1.42 13.18
N PHE A 304 5.18 2.34 12.52
CA PHE A 304 5.75 3.63 12.14
C PHE A 304 5.82 4.56 13.35
N MET A 305 6.92 5.30 13.47
CA MET A 305 7.10 6.30 14.53
C MET A 305 6.51 7.65 14.15
N ARG A 306 6.32 7.90 12.86
CA ARG A 306 5.69 9.12 12.35
C ARG A 306 4.19 8.91 12.13
N ARG A 307 3.48 10.02 11.96
CA ARG A 307 2.03 10.08 11.66
C ARG A 307 1.80 10.82 10.35
N GLY A 308 0.72 10.48 9.66
CA GLY A 308 0.40 11.01 8.33
C GLY A 308 1.04 10.17 7.22
N PHE A 309 0.35 10.08 6.10
CA PHE A 309 0.69 9.17 5.00
C PHE A 309 2.08 9.44 4.44
N GLU A 310 2.38 10.69 4.08
CA GLU A 310 3.67 11.05 3.46
C GLU A 310 4.86 10.73 4.38
N ALA A 311 4.73 11.07 5.66
CA ALA A 311 5.76 10.82 6.66
C ALA A 311 6.02 9.31 6.85
N CYS A 312 4.94 8.50 6.93
CA CYS A 312 5.05 7.04 7.00
C CYS A 312 5.61 6.44 5.71
N ALA A 313 5.27 6.99 4.55
CA ALA A 313 5.79 6.54 3.26
C ALA A 313 7.30 6.75 3.14
N GLN A 314 7.80 7.90 3.62
CA GLN A 314 9.25 8.14 3.70
C GLN A 314 9.94 7.25 4.73
N GLU A 315 9.29 7.01 5.89
CA GLU A 315 9.79 6.08 6.89
C GLU A 315 9.88 4.65 6.34
N TRP A 316 8.89 4.21 5.56
CA TRP A 316 8.93 2.92 4.86
C TRP A 316 10.11 2.82 3.90
N LYS A 317 10.34 3.85 3.07
CA LYS A 317 11.51 3.91 2.17
C LYS A 317 12.83 3.86 2.94
N LEU A 318 12.93 4.53 4.09
CA LEU A 318 14.11 4.48 4.96
C LEU A 318 14.32 3.07 5.55
N ILE A 319 13.26 2.41 6.01
CA ILE A 319 13.31 1.04 6.54
C ILE A 319 13.82 0.07 5.45
N CYS A 320 13.34 0.21 4.21
CA CYS A 320 13.79 -0.60 3.08
C CYS A 320 15.23 -0.25 2.66
N ALA A 321 15.62 1.02 2.67
CA ALA A 321 16.98 1.46 2.35
C ALA A 321 18.00 0.86 3.34
N THR A 322 17.71 0.95 4.63
CA THR A 322 18.54 0.37 5.70
C THR A 322 18.60 -1.16 5.62
N HIS A 323 17.54 -1.83 5.18
CA HIS A 323 17.58 -3.26 4.88
C HIS A 323 18.59 -3.58 3.76
N ASN A 324 18.53 -2.84 2.65
CA ASN A 324 19.48 -3.01 1.54
C ASN A 324 20.93 -2.76 1.97
N LEU A 325 21.18 -1.69 2.74
CA LEU A 325 22.52 -1.40 3.26
C LEU A 325 23.05 -2.52 4.18
N LEU A 326 22.20 -3.09 5.03
CA LEU A 326 22.57 -4.24 5.86
C LEU A 326 22.87 -5.50 5.02
N LYS A 327 22.19 -5.68 3.88
CA LYS A 327 22.50 -6.76 2.94
C LYS A 327 23.83 -6.55 2.25
N LEU A 328 24.08 -5.32 1.78
CA LEU A 328 25.36 -4.93 1.20
C LEU A 328 26.49 -5.14 2.21
N TRP A 329 26.31 -4.71 3.46
CA TRP A 329 27.32 -4.85 4.51
C TRP A 329 27.65 -6.32 4.79
N ARG A 330 26.63 -7.18 4.93
CA ARG A 330 26.82 -8.63 5.15
C ARG A 330 27.34 -9.39 3.94
N SER A 331 27.38 -8.78 2.77
CA SER A 331 27.90 -9.43 1.55
C SER A 331 29.41 -9.35 1.44
N ASP A 332 30.08 -8.54 2.29
CA ASP A 332 31.50 -8.20 2.22
C ASP A 332 31.96 -7.60 0.88
N LYS A 333 31.02 -7.23 0.00
CA LYS A 333 31.29 -6.54 -1.28
C LYS A 333 31.33 -5.02 -1.16
N MET A 334 31.33 -4.48 0.05
CA MET A 334 31.55 -3.05 0.27
C MET A 334 33.00 -2.72 -0.04
N VAL A 335 33.23 -2.03 -1.14
CA VAL A 335 34.50 -1.35 -1.40
C VAL A 335 34.39 0.01 -0.75
N PHE A 336 34.96 0.19 0.45
CA PHE A 336 35.26 1.53 0.94
C PHE A 336 36.39 2.06 0.07
N ASN A 337 36.27 3.29 -0.42
CA ASN A 337 37.32 3.91 -1.23
C ASN A 337 38.69 3.71 -0.53
N GLU A 338 39.53 2.84 -1.10
CA GLU A 338 40.95 2.83 -0.80
C GLU A 338 41.45 4.20 -1.25
N THR A 339 41.85 5.01 -0.27
CA THR A 339 42.33 6.37 -0.46
C THR A 339 43.81 6.35 -0.77
#